data_AF-A0A519MSQ8-F1
#
_entry.id   AF-A0A519MSQ8-F1
#
_cell.length_a   1.000
_cell.length_b   1.000
_cell.length_c   1.000
_cell.angle_alpha   90.00
_cell.angle_beta   90.00
_cell.angle_gamma   90.00
#
_symmetry.space_group_name_H-M   'P 1'
#
loop_
_entity.id
_entity.type
_entity.pdbx_description
1 polymer ?
#
loop_
_entity_poly.entity_id
_entity_poly.type
_entity_poly.pdbx_seq_one_letter_code
_entity_poly.pdbx_strand_id
1 'polypeptide(L)'
;MWLYSVFFLFLLFAFGAMLVTGFAVFLLGQMSNRERLSRIGLRIFVAPIAIVAVVMIVAAVWSFVITDTNREDIAGKYVGIENDSYELTLYENGTFEISHVPEIDLCASGTYRFFDFSQDLQFTCAQTSVQTVIDNGIFDHRIRFMAGDPDSGENVYFEKVTN
;
A
#
# COMPACT_ATOMS: atom_id res chain seq x y z
N MET A 1 -16.92 7.69 -4.09
CA MET A 1 -16.92 6.34 -3.47
C MET A 1 -18.05 5.44 -3.97
N TRP A 2 -19.32 5.84 -3.89
CA TRP A 2 -20.46 4.97 -4.25
C TRP A 2 -20.45 4.44 -5.69
N LEU A 3 -20.04 5.27 -6.67
CA LEU A 3 -19.99 4.88 -8.09
C LEU A 3 -19.02 3.72 -8.37
N TYR A 4 -17.88 3.68 -7.67
CA TYR A 4 -16.88 2.61 -7.79
C TYR A 4 -17.42 1.30 -7.20
N SER A 5 -18.12 1.36 -6.07
CA SER A 5 -18.73 0.18 -5.45
C SER A 5 -19.81 -0.44 -6.34
N VAL A 6 -20.65 0.40 -6.97
CA VAL A 6 -21.69 -0.08 -7.91
C VAL A 6 -21.05 -0.70 -9.16
N PHE A 7 -20.02 -0.06 -9.71
CA PHE A 7 -19.29 -0.58 -10.87
C PHE A 7 -18.59 -1.93 -10.55
N PHE A 8 -18.00 -2.05 -9.36
CA PHE A 8 -17.37 -3.29 -8.90
C PHE A 8 -18.38 -4.43 -8.75
N LEU A 9 -19.54 -4.16 -8.16
CA LEU A 9 -20.65 -5.13 -8.06
C LEU A 9 -21.11 -5.61 -9.44
N PHE A 10 -21.25 -4.68 -10.40
CA PHE A 10 -21.61 -5.02 -11.76
C PHE A 10 -20.57 -5.93 -12.44
N LEU A 11 -19.28 -5.61 -12.29
CA LEU A 11 -18.19 -6.46 -12.79
C LEU A 11 -18.24 -7.85 -12.16
N LEU A 12 -18.41 -7.95 -10.84
CA LEU A 12 -18.47 -9.23 -10.13
C LEU A 12 -19.61 -10.11 -10.67
N PHE A 13 -20.78 -9.50 -10.92
CA PHE A 13 -21.91 -10.20 -11.53
C PHE A 13 -21.64 -10.64 -12.97
N ALA A 14 -21.05 -9.76 -13.80
CA ALA A 14 -20.70 -10.08 -15.19
C ALA A 14 -19.67 -11.23 -15.28
N PHE A 15 -18.64 -11.21 -14.43
CA PHE A 15 -17.63 -12.27 -14.35
C PHE A 15 -18.25 -13.60 -13.88
N GLY A 16 -19.11 -13.57 -12.86
CA GLY A 16 -19.84 -14.74 -12.39
C GLY A 16 -20.72 -15.36 -13.49
N ALA A 17 -21.45 -14.52 -14.23
CA ALA A 17 -22.27 -14.96 -15.35
C ALA A 17 -21.43 -15.58 -16.48
N MET A 18 -20.29 -14.99 -16.83
CA MET A 18 -19.35 -15.55 -17.81
C MET A 18 -18.80 -16.92 -17.39
N LEU A 19 -18.45 -17.09 -16.11
CA LEU A 19 -17.99 -18.39 -15.59
C LEU A 19 -19.07 -19.47 -15.69
N VAL A 20 -20.29 -19.17 -15.23
CA VAL A 20 -21.41 -20.13 -15.26
C VAL A 20 -21.78 -20.50 -16.70
N THR A 21 -21.92 -19.51 -17.57
CA THR A 21 -22.27 -19.74 -18.99
C THR A 21 -21.14 -20.44 -19.74
N GLY A 22 -19.88 -20.06 -19.52
CA GLY A 22 -18.72 -20.71 -20.12
C GLY A 22 -18.61 -22.18 -19.72
N PHE A 23 -18.82 -22.48 -18.43
CA PHE A 23 -18.83 -23.86 -17.93
C PHE A 23 -19.99 -24.68 -18.49
N ALA A 24 -21.19 -24.11 -18.55
CA ALA A 24 -22.35 -24.77 -19.15
C ALA A 24 -22.13 -25.09 -20.64
N VAL A 25 -21.61 -24.14 -21.42
CA VAL A 25 -21.28 -24.35 -22.84
C VAL A 25 -20.16 -25.39 -23.01
N PHE A 26 -19.17 -25.40 -22.11
CA PHE A 26 -18.11 -26.39 -22.11
C PHE A 26 -18.67 -27.81 -21.90
N LEU A 27 -19.51 -28.02 -20.88
CA LEU A 27 -20.15 -29.31 -20.61
C LEU A 27 -21.04 -29.76 -21.76
N LEU A 28 -21.87 -28.87 -22.31
CA LEU A 28 -22.72 -29.17 -23.47
C LEU A 28 -21.87 -29.57 -24.69
N GLY A 29 -20.73 -28.90 -24.90
CA GLY A 29 -19.79 -29.26 -25.96
C GLY A 29 -19.17 -30.64 -25.77
N GLN A 30 -18.84 -31.01 -24.53
CA GLN A 30 -18.28 -32.32 -24.19
C GLN A 30 -19.33 -33.44 -24.35
N MET A 31 -20.54 -33.25 -23.84
CA MET A 31 -21.63 -34.23 -23.94
C MET A 31 -22.09 -34.45 -25.38
N SER A 32 -22.09 -33.40 -26.22
CA SER A 32 -22.51 -33.49 -27.62
C SER A 32 -21.40 -33.93 -28.58
N ASN A 33 -20.20 -34.25 -28.07
CA ASN A 33 -19.01 -34.57 -28.87
C ASN A 33 -18.64 -33.47 -29.90
N ARG A 34 -19.05 -32.22 -29.64
CA ARG A 34 -18.79 -31.06 -30.51
C ARG A 34 -17.55 -30.32 -30.03
N GLU A 35 -16.38 -30.74 -30.52
CA GLU A 35 -15.10 -30.15 -30.12
C GLU A 35 -15.03 -28.62 -30.23
N ARG A 36 -15.64 -28.04 -31.27
CA ARG A 36 -15.65 -26.58 -31.47
C ARG A 36 -16.38 -25.87 -30.33
N LEU A 37 -17.49 -26.45 -29.86
CA LEU A 37 -18.34 -25.88 -28.83
C LEU A 37 -17.68 -25.98 -27.45
N SER A 38 -17.02 -27.11 -27.18
CA SER A 38 -16.18 -27.30 -25.98
C SER A 38 -15.03 -26.28 -25.94
N ARG A 39 -14.30 -26.07 -27.04
CA ARG A 39 -13.22 -25.07 -27.11
C ARG A 39 -13.71 -23.64 -26.85
N ILE A 40 -14.89 -23.27 -27.36
CA ILE A 40 -15.48 -21.95 -27.12
C ILE A 40 -15.86 -21.79 -25.64
N GLY A 41 -16.55 -22.79 -25.07
CA GLY A 41 -16.92 -22.78 -23.65
C GLY A 41 -15.69 -22.66 -22.74
N LEU A 42 -14.63 -23.40 -23.04
CA LEU A 42 -13.37 -23.33 -22.29
C LEU A 42 -12.75 -21.93 -22.36
N ARG A 43 -12.74 -21.27 -23.53
CA ARG A 43 -12.22 -19.90 -23.66
C ARG A 43 -13.01 -18.89 -22.83
N ILE A 44 -14.34 -18.99 -22.86
CA ILE A 44 -15.24 -18.11 -22.09
C ILE A 44 -15.05 -18.34 -20.58
N PHE A 45 -14.86 -19.59 -20.16
CA PHE A 45 -14.62 -19.95 -18.77
C PHE A 45 -13.24 -19.49 -18.27
N VAL A 46 -12.18 -19.68 -19.06
CA VAL A 46 -10.80 -19.38 -18.66
C VAL A 46 -10.47 -17.89 -18.75
N ALA A 47 -11.06 -17.14 -19.70
CA ALA A 47 -10.80 -15.71 -19.87
C ALA A 47 -10.92 -14.87 -18.57
N PRO A 48 -12.03 -14.93 -17.81
CA PRO A 48 -12.16 -14.17 -16.56
C PRO A 48 -11.11 -14.57 -15.51
N ILE A 49 -10.79 -15.87 -15.41
CA ILE A 49 -9.76 -16.38 -14.48
C ILE A 49 -8.38 -15.84 -14.87
N ALA A 50 -8.06 -15.85 -16.17
CA ALA A 50 -6.80 -15.34 -16.68
C ALA A 50 -6.66 -13.83 -16.42
N ILE A 51 -7.74 -13.05 -16.60
CA ILE A 51 -7.73 -11.60 -16.28
C ILE A 51 -7.43 -11.39 -14.80
N VAL A 52 -8.13 -12.09 -13.90
CA VAL A 52 -7.90 -11.98 -12.45
C VAL A 52 -6.48 -12.40 -12.09
N ALA A 53 -5.97 -13.49 -12.66
CA ALA A 53 -4.60 -13.95 -12.42
C ALA A 53 -3.56 -12.91 -12.88
N VAL A 54 -3.73 -12.32 -14.07
CA VAL A 54 -2.84 -11.26 -14.56
C VAL A 54 -2.90 -10.04 -13.64
N VAL A 55 -4.09 -9.60 -13.23
CA VAL A 55 -4.24 -8.48 -12.29
C VAL A 55 -3.53 -8.77 -10.96
N MET A 56 -3.68 -9.98 -10.41
CA MET A 56 -2.98 -10.37 -9.18
C MET A 56 -1.46 -10.42 -9.36
N ILE A 57 -0.96 -10.94 -10.47
CA ILE A 57 0.48 -10.97 -10.78
C ILE A 57 1.01 -9.54 -10.91
N VAL A 58 0.32 -8.68 -11.65
CA VAL A 58 0.69 -7.27 -11.79
C VAL A 58 0.68 -6.60 -10.42
N ALA A 59 -0.36 -6.77 -9.61
CA ALA A 59 -0.41 -6.21 -8.26
C ALA A 59 0.75 -6.70 -7.38
N ALA A 60 1.08 -7.99 -7.43
CA ALA A 60 2.18 -8.57 -6.68
C ALA A 60 3.55 -8.08 -7.17
N VAL A 61 3.73 -7.93 -8.49
CA VAL A 61 4.96 -7.38 -9.08
C VAL A 61 5.10 -5.90 -8.73
N TRP A 62 4.03 -5.12 -8.84
CA TRP A 62 4.02 -3.71 -8.45
C TRP A 62 4.28 -3.54 -6.96
N SER A 63 3.71 -4.39 -6.10
CA SER A 63 4.02 -4.40 -4.66
C SER A 63 5.43 -4.88 -4.32
N PHE A 64 6.18 -5.40 -5.29
CA PHE A 64 7.59 -5.75 -5.12
C PHE A 64 8.51 -4.68 -5.70
N VAL A 65 8.09 -4.04 -6.80
CA VAL A 65 8.87 -3.02 -7.54
C VAL A 65 8.74 -1.63 -6.91
N ILE A 66 7.59 -1.27 -6.31
CA ILE A 66 7.40 0.03 -5.64
C ILE A 66 8.08 0.08 -4.25
N THR A 67 8.53 -1.05 -3.72
CA THR A 67 9.04 -1.15 -2.33
C THR A 67 10.50 -0.78 -2.18
N ASP A 68 11.21 -0.44 -3.25
CA ASP A 68 12.52 0.20 -3.17
C ASP A 68 12.32 1.71 -2.89
N THR A 69 11.74 2.04 -1.73
CA THR A 69 11.86 3.38 -1.17
C THR A 69 13.34 3.63 -0.97
N ASN A 70 13.97 4.45 -1.80
CA ASN A 70 15.38 4.74 -1.63
C ASN A 70 15.54 5.74 -0.47
N ARG A 71 16.70 5.76 0.19
CA ARG A 71 16.96 6.71 1.30
C ARG A 71 16.74 8.16 0.88
N GLU A 72 16.98 8.48 -0.38
CA GLU A 72 16.76 9.79 -1.00
C GLU A 72 15.27 10.16 -1.07
N ASP A 73 14.39 9.17 -1.26
CA ASP A 73 12.94 9.37 -1.33
C ASP A 73 12.31 9.63 0.04
N ILE A 74 13.05 9.40 1.12
CA ILE A 74 12.59 9.64 2.50
C ILE A 74 12.97 11.03 2.97
N ALA A 75 14.03 11.63 2.43
CA ALA A 75 14.36 13.00 2.74
C ALA A 75 13.24 13.94 2.27
N GLY A 76 12.92 14.95 3.09
CA GLY A 76 11.84 15.90 2.79
C GLY A 76 11.15 16.45 4.03
N LYS A 77 10.10 17.23 3.76
CA LYS A 77 9.24 17.82 4.79
C LYS A 77 7.99 16.99 4.98
N TYR A 78 7.56 16.88 6.22
CA TYR A 78 6.40 16.13 6.65
C TYR A 78 5.55 16.98 7.58
N VAL A 79 4.23 16.85 7.49
CA VAL A 79 3.25 17.58 8.32
C VAL A 79 2.39 16.62 9.11
N GLY A 80 2.03 17.00 10.34
CA GLY A 80 1.15 16.21 11.19
C GLY A 80 -0.29 16.20 10.67
N ILE A 81 -0.88 15.02 10.45
CA ILE A 81 -2.23 14.89 9.85
C ILE A 81 -3.33 15.48 10.73
N GLU A 82 -3.20 15.38 12.05
CA GLU A 82 -4.19 15.91 13.00
C GLU A 82 -3.89 17.34 13.45
N ASN A 83 -2.64 17.80 13.23
CA ASN A 83 -2.21 19.13 13.61
C ASN A 83 -1.04 19.57 12.72
N ASP A 84 -1.35 20.42 11.75
CA ASP A 84 -0.39 20.97 10.80
C ASP A 84 0.72 21.82 11.47
N SER A 85 0.63 22.13 12.77
CA SER A 85 1.70 22.81 13.49
C SER A 85 2.93 21.92 13.75
N TYR A 86 2.79 20.60 13.60
CA TYR A 86 3.90 19.66 13.69
C TYR A 86 4.52 19.47 12.32
N GLU A 87 5.74 19.99 12.15
CA GLU A 87 6.54 19.79 10.94
C GLU A 87 7.76 18.94 11.29
N LEU A 88 7.96 17.85 10.56
CA LEU A 88 9.16 17.03 10.63
C LEU A 88 9.94 17.20 9.33
N THR A 89 11.24 17.52 9.43
CA THR A 89 12.15 17.59 8.29
C THR A 89 13.20 16.49 8.42
N LEU A 90 13.28 15.64 7.39
CA LEU A 90 14.31 14.61 7.24
C LEU A 90 15.34 15.08 6.22
N TYR A 91 16.59 15.21 6.63
CA TYR A 91 17.68 15.68 5.79
C TYR A 91 18.47 14.51 5.18
N GLU A 92 18.92 14.65 3.94
CA GLU A 92 19.67 13.60 3.22
C GLU A 92 20.92 13.10 3.96
N ASN A 93 21.54 13.97 4.77
CA ASN A 93 22.69 13.64 5.61
C ASN A 93 22.36 12.66 6.76
N GLY A 94 21.10 12.30 6.98
CA GLY A 94 20.65 11.44 8.08
C GLY A 94 20.36 12.17 9.39
N THR A 95 20.19 13.50 9.37
CA THR A 95 19.70 14.26 10.53
C THR A 95 18.21 14.59 10.38
N PHE A 96 17.53 14.86 11.49
CA PHE A 96 16.14 15.32 11.47
C PHE A 96 15.92 16.50 12.41
N GLU A 97 14.89 17.28 12.13
CA GLU A 97 14.37 18.34 12.98
C GLU A 97 12.85 18.29 13.02
N ILE A 98 12.27 18.49 14.20
CA ILE A 98 10.82 18.58 14.39
C ILE A 98 10.46 19.95 14.98
N SER A 99 9.56 20.68 14.33
CA SER A 99 9.00 21.92 14.87
C SER A 99 7.87 21.58 15.83
N HIS A 100 7.82 22.24 16.99
CA HIS A 100 6.84 21.97 18.05
C HIS A 100 6.81 20.48 18.41
N VAL A 101 7.74 20.04 19.26
CA VAL A 101 7.80 18.65 19.71
C VAL A 101 6.45 18.27 20.32
N PRO A 102 5.68 17.33 19.71
CA PRO A 102 4.47 16.82 20.34
C PRO A 102 4.85 16.07 21.63
N GLU A 103 3.91 15.71 22.50
CA GLU A 103 4.18 14.88 23.68
C GLU A 103 4.51 13.42 23.29
N ILE A 104 5.52 13.25 22.45
CA ILE A 104 6.09 12.00 21.96
C ILE A 104 7.52 11.88 22.49
N ASP A 105 8.01 10.65 22.66
CA ASP A 105 9.39 10.36 23.09
C ASP A 105 10.44 10.66 21.99
N LEU A 106 10.24 11.74 21.23
CA LEU A 106 11.12 12.23 20.19
C LEU A 106 11.71 13.59 20.59
N CYS A 107 13.00 13.79 20.36
CA CYS A 107 13.65 15.07 20.59
C CYS A 107 13.40 16.05 19.43
N ALA A 108 13.64 17.35 19.68
CA ALA A 108 13.54 18.39 18.65
C ALA A 108 14.48 18.19 17.45
N SER A 109 15.63 17.54 17.65
CA SER A 109 16.61 17.27 16.61
C SER A 109 17.49 16.09 16.96
N GLY A 110 17.88 15.29 15.96
CA GLY A 110 18.75 14.15 16.14
C GLY A 110 19.19 13.52 14.82
N THR A 111 19.52 12.23 14.85
CA THR A 111 19.83 11.46 13.64
C THR A 111 18.74 10.44 13.36
N TYR A 112 18.58 10.06 12.09
CA TYR A 112 17.71 8.98 11.69
C TYR A 112 18.44 7.99 10.79
N ARG A 113 17.99 6.75 10.82
CA ARG A 113 18.47 5.68 9.95
C ARG A 113 17.28 4.95 9.34
N PHE A 114 17.30 4.84 8.02
CA PHE A 114 16.34 4.02 7.28
C PHE A 114 16.88 2.59 7.11
N PHE A 115 15.99 1.62 7.25
CA PHE A 115 16.27 0.20 7.05
C PHE A 115 15.44 -0.33 5.88
N ASP A 116 16.04 -0.36 4.70
CA ASP A 116 15.39 -0.75 3.43
C ASP A 116 14.63 -2.08 3.52
N PHE A 117 15.21 -3.08 4.19
CA PHE A 117 14.63 -4.43 4.30
C PHE A 117 13.34 -4.49 5.12
N SER A 118 13.22 -3.69 6.18
CA SER A 118 12.04 -3.68 7.05
C SER A 118 11.12 -2.48 6.81
N GLN A 119 11.53 -1.54 5.95
CA GLN A 119 10.85 -0.26 5.72
C GLN A 119 10.67 0.53 7.02
N ASP A 120 11.65 0.43 7.93
CA ASP A 120 11.62 1.10 9.21
C ASP A 120 12.52 2.34 9.23
N LEU A 121 12.12 3.32 10.04
CA LEU A 121 12.94 4.44 10.45
C LEU A 121 13.26 4.35 11.93
N GLN A 122 14.54 4.43 12.26
CA GLN A 122 15.00 4.60 13.63
C GLN A 122 15.48 6.02 13.83
N PHE A 123 14.84 6.73 14.75
CA PHE A 123 15.23 8.05 15.22
C PHE A 123 16.08 7.89 16.47
N THR A 124 17.21 8.58 16.51
CA THR A 124 18.17 8.55 17.61
C THR A 124 18.37 9.95 18.16
N CYS A 125 18.08 10.08 19.44
CA CYS A 125 18.33 11.25 20.27
C CYS A 125 19.52 10.96 21.20
N ALA A 126 19.99 11.96 21.95
CA ALA A 126 21.17 11.83 22.80
C ALA A 126 21.11 10.67 23.82
N GLN A 127 19.90 10.27 24.26
CA GLN A 127 19.71 9.23 25.28
C GLN A 127 18.59 8.22 24.96
N THR A 128 17.86 8.41 23.86
CA THR A 128 16.70 7.60 23.49
C THR A 128 16.72 7.27 22.01
N SER A 129 16.09 6.16 21.63
CA SER A 129 15.87 5.80 20.24
C SER A 129 14.44 5.31 20.05
N VAL A 130 13.78 5.81 19.01
CA VAL A 130 12.41 5.42 18.66
C VAL A 130 12.43 4.79 17.28
N GLN A 131 11.83 3.61 17.14
CA GLN A 131 11.67 2.94 15.86
C GLN A 131 10.23 3.09 15.39
N THR A 132 10.05 3.35 14.10
CA THR A 132 8.74 3.46 13.49
C THR A 132 8.73 2.92 12.07
N VAL A 133 7.55 2.59 11.55
CA VAL A 133 7.35 1.97 10.24
C VAL A 133 6.95 3.03 9.20
N ILE A 134 7.54 2.97 8.02
CA ILE A 134 7.06 3.71 6.85
C ILE A 134 5.91 2.94 6.21
N ASP A 135 4.76 3.59 6.10
CA ASP A 135 3.60 3.10 5.38
C ASP A 135 3.67 3.62 3.94
N ASN A 136 4.13 2.78 3.02
CA ASN A 136 4.14 3.09 1.60
C ASN A 136 2.70 2.99 1.06
N GLY A 137 2.03 4.13 0.94
CA GLY A 137 0.73 4.20 0.27
C GLY A 137 0.85 3.87 -1.22
N ILE A 138 -0.29 3.66 -1.88
CA ILE A 138 -0.35 3.32 -3.32
C ILE A 138 0.23 4.45 -4.20
N PHE A 139 0.25 5.69 -3.70
CA PHE A 139 0.70 6.87 -4.44
C PHE A 139 1.74 7.73 -3.72
N ASP A 140 1.91 7.61 -2.39
CA ASP A 140 2.79 8.47 -1.59
C ASP A 140 3.33 7.73 -0.34
N HIS A 141 4.49 8.17 0.18
CA HIS A 141 5.05 7.67 1.44
C HIS A 141 4.42 8.38 2.65
N ARG A 142 3.92 7.60 3.60
CA ARG A 142 3.43 8.10 4.89
C ARG A 142 4.35 7.58 5.99
N ILE A 143 4.88 8.47 6.81
CA ILE A 143 5.65 8.04 7.98
C ILE A 143 4.71 8.07 9.17
N ARG A 144 4.33 6.90 9.64
CA ARG A 144 3.57 6.77 10.87
C ARG A 144 4.54 6.94 12.03
N PHE A 145 4.16 7.66 13.08
CA PHE A 145 4.87 7.62 14.35
C PHE A 145 3.87 7.21 15.43
N MET A 146 4.27 6.28 16.30
CA MET A 146 3.52 6.06 17.54
C MET A 146 3.93 7.14 18.52
N ALA A 147 2.94 7.75 19.17
CA ALA A 147 3.11 8.96 19.96
C ALA A 147 2.78 8.67 21.42
N GLY A 148 3.82 8.47 22.24
CA GLY A 148 3.69 8.30 23.68
C GLY A 148 4.10 6.90 24.17
N ASP A 149 3.87 6.68 25.46
CA ASP A 149 4.03 5.40 26.16
C ASP A 149 3.27 4.31 25.37
N PRO A 150 3.85 3.14 25.06
CA PRO A 150 3.14 2.02 24.42
C PRO A 150 1.80 1.67 25.08
N ASP A 151 1.59 2.09 26.33
CA ASP A 151 0.35 1.92 27.10
C ASP A 151 -0.71 3.02 26.89
N SER A 152 -0.36 4.21 26.35
CA SER A 152 -1.33 5.32 26.13
C SER A 152 -2.15 5.17 24.84
N GLY A 153 -1.58 4.52 23.82
CA GLY A 153 -2.24 4.24 22.55
C GLY A 153 -2.43 5.45 21.61
N GLU A 154 -1.85 6.61 21.94
CA GLU A 154 -1.90 7.79 21.07
C GLU A 154 -0.90 7.63 19.90
N ASN A 155 -1.29 8.08 18.70
CA ASN A 155 -0.45 7.98 17.50
C ASN A 155 -0.43 9.32 16.80
N VAL A 156 0.75 9.79 16.39
CA VAL A 156 0.89 11.01 15.59
C VAL A 156 1.34 10.62 14.19
N TYR A 157 0.53 10.96 13.21
CA TYR A 157 0.78 10.61 11.82
C TYR A 157 1.44 11.78 11.10
N PHE A 158 2.52 11.51 10.38
CA PHE A 158 3.21 12.50 9.55
C PHE A 158 3.09 12.10 8.08
N GLU A 159 2.60 13.01 7.25
CA GLU A 159 2.47 12.81 5.79
C GLU A 159 3.50 13.67 5.06
N LYS A 160 4.16 13.10 4.05
CA LYS A 160 5.17 13.83 3.27
C LYS A 160 4.48 14.94 2.47
N VAL A 161 5.02 16.16 2.55
CA VAL A 161 4.57 17.27 1.70
C VAL A 161 5.11 17.04 0.29
N THR A 162 4.23 16.69 -0.64
CA THR A 162 4.52 16.65 -2.08
C THR A 162 4.37 18.06 -2.66
N ASN A 163 5.47 18.59 -3.21
CA ASN A 163 5.48 19.85 -3.98
C ASN A 163 5.14 19.60 -5.44
#